data_AF-A0A1F3LYV1-F1
#
_entry.id   AF-A0A1F3LYV1-F1
#
_cell.length_a   1.000
_cell.length_b   1.000
_cell.length_c   1.000
_cell.angle_alpha   90.00
_cell.angle_beta   90.00
_cell.angle_gamma   90.00
#
_symmetry.space_group_name_H-M   'P 1'
#
loop_
_entity.id
_entity.type
_entity.pdbx_description
1 polymer ?
#
loop_
_entity_poly.entity_id
_entity_poly.type
_entity_poly.pdbx_seq_one_letter_code
_entity_poly.pdbx_strand_id
1 'polypeptide(L)'
;MNTEKDILILGIESSCDDTSASVIKNGYLLSNSIAGQKVHEEYGGVVPELASRAHQQNIIPVVDIAIKKAGIQNSDITAVAFTRGPGLLGSLLVGTSFAKGFSLAQNIPMMEVNHLQAHVLAHFIREYNEDFDPPRFPFLCLLVSGGNSQIILVKDYLDMEVIGQTIDDAAGEAFDKCAKVMGLPYPGGPYVDKYAKEGNAGAFKFAKPRIANLDYSFSGLKTSFLYFLRDRLKENENFIEENIPDLCASLQKTIIDILLDKLVKASKETGIKDIAVAGGVSANSGLRQALTDEARRRKWKLHIPKFAFTTDNAAMIAITGYYKYLRGEFVGQDAVPFARMDIRE
;
A
#
# COMPACT_ATOMS: atom_id res chain seq x y z
N MET A 1 -29.77 12.72 -27.43
CA MET A 1 -28.57 12.82 -26.57
C MET A 1 -28.54 11.56 -25.74
N ASN A 2 -27.62 10.63 -26.01
CA ASN A 2 -27.36 9.53 -25.07
C ASN A 2 -26.66 10.19 -23.87
N THR A 3 -27.42 10.55 -22.85
CA THR A 3 -26.86 10.85 -21.54
C THR A 3 -26.37 9.51 -20.99
N GLU A 4 -25.10 9.18 -21.20
CA GLU A 4 -24.49 8.04 -20.52
C GLU A 4 -24.79 8.18 -19.02
N LYS A 5 -25.40 7.15 -18.44
CA LYS A 5 -25.76 7.13 -17.03
C LYS A 5 -24.46 7.15 -16.22
N ASP A 6 -24.39 8.02 -15.23
CA ASP A 6 -23.24 8.11 -14.34
C ASP A 6 -22.92 6.75 -13.71
N ILE A 7 -21.63 6.39 -13.68
CA ILE A 7 -21.13 5.15 -13.09
C ILE A 7 -20.68 5.46 -11.67
N LEU A 8 -21.42 4.94 -10.69
CA LEU A 8 -21.14 5.06 -9.26
C LEU A 8 -20.63 3.73 -8.71
N ILE A 9 -19.38 3.68 -8.27
CA ILE A 9 -18.76 2.48 -7.71
C ILE A 9 -18.60 2.64 -6.21
N LEU A 10 -19.15 1.69 -5.45
CA LEU A 10 -18.87 1.52 -4.02
C LEU A 10 -17.63 0.62 -3.87
N GLY A 11 -16.52 1.14 -3.33
CA GLY A 11 -15.34 0.36 -3.00
C GLY A 11 -15.38 -0.14 -1.56
N ILE A 12 -14.92 -1.37 -1.32
CA ILE A 12 -14.82 -2.00 0.02
C ILE A 12 -13.41 -2.57 0.21
N GLU A 13 -12.70 -2.09 1.23
CA GLU A 13 -11.37 -2.58 1.62
C GLU A 13 -11.41 -3.12 3.05
N SER A 14 -10.98 -4.38 3.22
CA SER A 14 -10.97 -5.09 4.51
C SER A 14 -9.90 -6.19 4.56
N SER A 15 -8.77 -6.01 3.89
CA SER A 15 -7.71 -7.03 3.77
C SER A 15 -6.89 -7.21 5.04
N CYS A 16 -6.65 -6.14 5.80
CA CYS A 16 -5.79 -6.16 6.98
C CYS A 16 -6.49 -5.56 8.21
N ASP A 17 -6.11 -4.36 8.64
CA ASP A 17 -6.50 -3.69 9.89
C ASP A 17 -7.22 -2.35 9.69
N ASP A 18 -7.50 -1.96 8.44
CA ASP A 18 -8.33 -0.80 8.09
C ASP A 18 -9.65 -1.24 7.46
N THR A 19 -10.78 -0.93 8.10
CA THR A 19 -12.10 -1.10 7.47
C THR A 19 -12.41 0.16 6.67
N SER A 20 -12.50 0.08 5.35
CA SER A 20 -12.73 1.26 4.52
C SER A 20 -13.83 1.07 3.48
N ALA A 21 -14.57 2.15 3.23
CA ALA A 21 -15.53 2.26 2.14
C ALA A 21 -15.39 3.62 1.44
N SER A 22 -15.56 3.63 0.12
CA SER A 22 -15.46 4.83 -0.70
C SER A 22 -16.50 4.81 -1.82
N VAL A 23 -16.84 5.99 -2.34
CA VAL A 23 -17.68 6.12 -3.53
C VAL A 23 -16.95 6.94 -4.58
N ILE A 24 -16.86 6.39 -5.79
CA ILE A 24 -16.34 7.09 -6.98
C ILE A 24 -17.44 7.25 -8.03
N LYS A 25 -17.46 8.42 -8.68
CA LYS A 25 -18.33 8.77 -9.81
C LYS A 25 -17.49 9.04 -11.05
N ASN A 26 -17.56 8.18 -12.07
CA ASN A 26 -16.81 8.34 -13.33
C ASN A 26 -15.30 8.64 -13.13
N GLY A 27 -14.67 7.95 -12.16
CA GLY A 27 -13.27 8.15 -11.76
C GLY A 27 -13.01 9.26 -10.73
N TYR A 28 -14.00 10.09 -10.39
CA TYR A 28 -13.89 11.13 -9.36
C TYR A 28 -14.31 10.63 -7.97
N LEU A 29 -13.47 10.86 -6.97
CA LEU A 29 -13.76 10.54 -5.58
C LEU A 29 -14.87 11.46 -5.03
N LEU A 30 -15.95 10.85 -4.54
CA LEU A 30 -17.02 11.54 -3.82
C LEU A 30 -16.84 11.46 -2.31
N SER A 31 -16.41 10.28 -1.83
CA SER A 31 -16.19 10.06 -0.41
C SER A 31 -15.17 8.95 -0.18
N ASN A 32 -14.45 9.05 0.93
CA ASN A 32 -13.59 8.00 1.45
C ASN A 32 -13.72 7.98 2.97
N SER A 33 -14.00 6.81 3.55
CA SER A 33 -14.17 6.61 4.98
C SER A 33 -13.32 5.44 5.43
N ILE A 34 -12.57 5.61 6.52
CA ILE A 34 -11.64 4.62 7.05
C ILE A 34 -11.86 4.53 8.56
N ALA A 35 -12.02 3.31 9.07
CA ALA A 35 -12.01 2.99 10.49
C ALA A 35 -10.82 2.07 10.80
N GLY A 36 -9.74 2.67 11.29
CA GLY A 36 -8.52 1.96 11.69
C GLY A 36 -8.65 1.27 13.05
N GLN A 37 -7.77 0.30 13.31
CA GLN A 37 -7.86 -0.60 14.47
C GLN A 37 -6.68 -0.45 15.44
N LYS A 38 -6.82 0.44 16.44
CA LYS A 38 -5.77 0.72 17.44
C LYS A 38 -5.36 -0.47 18.31
N VAL A 39 -6.21 -1.49 18.41
CA VAL A 39 -5.99 -2.66 19.30
C VAL A 39 -4.69 -3.40 18.99
N HIS A 40 -4.18 -3.32 17.76
CA HIS A 40 -2.95 -4.02 17.35
C HIS A 40 -1.66 -3.40 17.90
N GLU A 41 -1.70 -2.12 18.32
CA GLU A 41 -0.55 -1.43 18.92
C GLU A 41 -0.08 -2.13 20.20
N GLU A 42 -1.02 -2.62 21.02
CA GLU A 42 -0.74 -3.30 22.29
C GLU A 42 -0.04 -4.67 22.12
N TYR A 43 -0.25 -5.32 20.96
CA TYR A 43 0.32 -6.64 20.66
C TYR A 43 1.59 -6.57 19.82
N GLY A 44 2.00 -5.37 19.39
CA GLY A 44 3.18 -5.16 18.57
C GLY A 44 3.09 -5.80 17.18
N GLY A 45 1.88 -5.90 16.63
CA GLY A 45 1.56 -6.52 15.35
C GLY A 45 0.07 -6.81 15.19
N VAL A 46 -0.38 -7.01 13.94
CA VAL A 46 -1.79 -7.30 13.64
C VAL A 46 -2.20 -8.67 14.19
N VAL A 47 -3.27 -8.70 15.00
CA VAL A 47 -3.89 -9.93 15.52
C VAL A 47 -5.09 -10.32 14.64
N PRO A 48 -5.01 -11.40 13.84
CA PRO A 48 -6.01 -11.68 12.78
C PRO A 48 -7.46 -11.79 13.26
N GLU A 49 -7.70 -12.42 14.42
CA GLU A 49 -9.04 -12.59 14.97
C GLU A 49 -9.65 -11.26 15.41
N LEU A 50 -8.86 -10.40 16.08
CA LEU A 50 -9.31 -9.07 16.50
C LEU A 50 -9.60 -8.20 15.28
N ALA A 51 -8.78 -8.31 14.23
CA ALA A 51 -8.99 -7.59 12.99
C ALA A 51 -10.32 -7.98 12.33
N SER A 52 -10.57 -9.29 12.22
CA SER A 52 -11.81 -9.83 11.64
C SER A 52 -13.06 -9.33 12.39
N ARG A 53 -13.03 -9.30 13.73
CA ARG A 53 -14.14 -8.77 14.55
C ARG A 53 -14.36 -7.28 14.38
N ALA A 54 -13.28 -6.50 14.33
CA ALA A 54 -13.38 -5.07 14.10
C ALA A 54 -14.00 -4.75 12.74
N HIS A 55 -13.63 -5.49 11.67
CA HIS A 55 -14.30 -5.37 10.38
C HIS A 55 -15.79 -5.65 10.46
N GLN A 56 -16.21 -6.71 11.16
CA GLN A 56 -17.64 -7.03 11.33
C GLN A 56 -18.42 -5.90 12.03
N GLN A 57 -17.81 -5.25 13.02
CA GLN A 57 -18.42 -4.13 13.74
C GLN A 57 -18.48 -2.86 12.88
N ASN A 58 -17.45 -2.61 12.07
CA ASN A 58 -17.26 -1.34 11.38
C ASN A 58 -17.83 -1.29 9.96
N ILE A 59 -17.99 -2.43 9.27
CA ILE A 59 -18.31 -2.45 7.82
C ILE A 59 -19.62 -1.70 7.50
N ILE A 60 -20.67 -1.91 8.29
CA ILE A 60 -21.97 -1.24 8.08
C ILE A 60 -21.85 0.28 8.35
N PRO A 61 -21.37 0.74 9.54
CA PRO A 61 -21.18 2.17 9.79
C PRO A 61 -20.30 2.88 8.76
N VAL A 62 -19.19 2.27 8.35
CA VAL A 62 -18.22 2.87 7.43
C VAL A 62 -18.85 3.07 6.04
N VAL A 63 -19.60 2.08 5.54
CA VAL A 63 -20.32 2.18 4.26
C VAL A 63 -21.43 3.22 4.32
N ASP A 64 -22.24 3.23 5.38
CA ASP A 64 -23.30 4.24 5.58
C ASP A 64 -22.72 5.67 5.57
N ILE A 65 -21.61 5.89 6.28
CA ILE A 65 -20.90 7.18 6.28
C ILE A 65 -20.38 7.52 4.88
N ALA A 66 -19.80 6.57 4.15
CA ALA A 66 -19.28 6.82 2.80
C ALA A 66 -20.40 7.24 1.83
N ILE A 67 -21.54 6.53 1.84
CA ILE A 67 -22.69 6.84 0.98
C ILE A 67 -23.29 8.21 1.34
N LYS A 68 -23.48 8.49 2.65
CA LYS A 68 -23.97 9.80 3.11
C LYS A 68 -23.04 10.95 2.73
N LYS A 69 -21.72 10.79 2.92
CA LYS A 69 -20.72 11.79 2.54
C LYS A 69 -20.69 12.04 1.03
N ALA A 70 -20.96 11.02 0.22
CA ALA A 70 -21.07 11.16 -1.23
C ALA A 70 -22.36 11.88 -1.67
N GLY A 71 -23.33 12.06 -0.76
CA GLY A 71 -24.59 12.75 -1.05
C GLY A 71 -25.54 11.96 -1.95
N ILE A 72 -25.48 10.62 -1.90
CA ILE A 72 -26.28 9.72 -2.74
C ILE A 72 -27.08 8.72 -1.90
N GLN A 73 -27.97 7.96 -2.55
CA GLN A 73 -28.71 6.85 -1.96
C GLN A 73 -28.09 5.51 -2.35
N ASN A 74 -28.40 4.45 -1.59
CA ASN A 74 -27.93 3.09 -1.90
C ASN A 74 -28.32 2.64 -3.32
N SER A 75 -29.51 3.04 -3.79
CA SER A 75 -30.04 2.71 -5.11
C SER A 75 -29.34 3.42 -6.27
N ASP A 76 -28.51 4.43 -5.99
CA ASP A 76 -27.74 5.15 -7.01
C ASP A 76 -26.44 4.40 -7.37
N ILE A 77 -25.98 3.52 -6.49
CA ILE A 77 -24.76 2.72 -6.72
C ILE A 77 -24.96 1.81 -7.93
N THR A 78 -24.03 1.88 -8.87
CA THR A 78 -24.06 1.12 -10.13
C THR A 78 -23.42 -0.26 -9.98
N ALA A 79 -22.36 -0.36 -9.18
CA ALA A 79 -21.70 -1.63 -8.88
C ALA A 79 -20.89 -1.55 -7.57
N VAL A 80 -20.55 -2.71 -7.01
CA VAL A 80 -19.68 -2.82 -5.82
C VAL A 80 -18.34 -3.44 -6.19
N ALA A 81 -17.25 -2.77 -5.85
CA ALA A 81 -15.90 -3.30 -5.93
C ALA A 81 -15.40 -3.70 -4.54
N PHE A 82 -14.80 -4.88 -4.41
CA PHE A 82 -14.33 -5.35 -3.11
C PHE A 82 -12.96 -6.01 -3.22
N THR A 83 -12.15 -5.87 -2.17
CA THR A 83 -10.86 -6.54 -2.08
C THR A 83 -11.05 -8.05 -1.95
N ARG A 84 -10.61 -8.79 -2.97
CA ARG A 84 -10.60 -10.27 -2.95
C ARG A 84 -9.37 -10.82 -2.25
N GLY A 85 -8.26 -10.13 -2.37
CA GLY A 85 -6.96 -10.53 -1.82
C GLY A 85 -5.81 -9.77 -2.48
N PRO A 86 -4.56 -10.00 -2.07
CA PRO A 86 -4.18 -10.80 -0.89
C PRO A 86 -4.57 -10.13 0.43
N GLY A 87 -4.51 -10.88 1.55
CA GLY A 87 -4.86 -10.34 2.88
C GLY A 87 -5.15 -11.40 3.93
N LEU A 88 -5.59 -10.97 5.11
CA LEU A 88 -6.04 -11.86 6.19
C LEU A 88 -7.39 -12.46 5.83
N LEU A 89 -7.46 -13.80 5.76
CA LEU A 89 -8.65 -14.51 5.26
C LEU A 89 -9.93 -14.15 6.03
N GLY A 90 -9.86 -14.06 7.37
CA GLY A 90 -11.00 -13.67 8.20
C GLY A 90 -11.48 -12.24 7.91
N SER A 91 -10.57 -11.30 7.73
CA SER A 91 -10.87 -9.91 7.36
C SER A 91 -11.47 -9.81 5.96
N LEU A 92 -10.86 -10.47 4.96
CA LEU A 92 -11.33 -10.49 3.57
C LEU A 92 -12.74 -11.08 3.45
N LEU A 93 -13.06 -12.10 4.26
CA LEU A 93 -14.38 -12.73 4.26
C LEU A 93 -15.48 -11.73 4.65
N VAL A 94 -15.21 -10.78 5.55
CA VAL A 94 -16.18 -9.76 5.96
C VAL A 94 -16.54 -8.84 4.79
N GLY A 95 -15.53 -8.25 4.13
CA GLY A 95 -15.74 -7.37 2.98
C GLY A 95 -16.39 -8.09 1.80
N THR A 96 -15.93 -9.31 1.50
CA THR A 96 -16.52 -10.16 0.45
C THR A 96 -17.99 -10.46 0.74
N SER A 97 -18.33 -10.82 1.98
CA SER A 97 -19.72 -11.13 2.37
C SER A 97 -20.62 -9.90 2.31
N PHE A 98 -20.11 -8.74 2.74
CA PHE A 98 -20.83 -7.47 2.63
C PHE A 98 -21.10 -7.11 1.16
N ALA A 99 -20.08 -7.18 0.31
CA ALA A 99 -20.21 -6.84 -1.11
C ALA A 99 -21.25 -7.72 -1.82
N LYS A 100 -21.23 -9.03 -1.55
CA LYS A 100 -22.23 -9.98 -2.04
C LYS A 100 -23.65 -9.62 -1.58
N GLY A 101 -23.82 -9.38 -0.28
CA GLY A 101 -25.12 -9.01 0.29
C GLY A 101 -25.67 -7.70 -0.29
N PHE A 102 -24.81 -6.68 -0.43
CA PHE A 102 -25.18 -5.40 -1.02
C PHE A 102 -25.55 -5.54 -2.50
N SER A 103 -24.73 -6.24 -3.28
CA SER A 103 -24.97 -6.52 -4.70
C SER A 103 -26.30 -7.25 -4.93
N LEU A 104 -26.59 -8.28 -4.12
CA LEU A 104 -27.86 -9.01 -4.18
C LEU A 104 -29.06 -8.12 -3.82
N ALA A 105 -28.94 -7.33 -2.75
CA ALA A 105 -30.03 -6.47 -2.28
C ALA A 105 -30.37 -5.35 -3.28
N GLN A 106 -29.37 -4.79 -3.96
CA GLN A 106 -29.55 -3.73 -4.96
C GLN A 106 -29.75 -4.28 -6.39
N ASN A 107 -29.57 -5.58 -6.61
CA ASN A 107 -29.55 -6.21 -7.93
C ASN A 107 -28.57 -5.54 -8.91
N ILE A 108 -27.34 -5.32 -8.45
CA ILE A 108 -26.26 -4.68 -9.20
C ILE A 108 -25.04 -5.61 -9.31
N PRO A 109 -24.20 -5.47 -10.36
CA PRO A 109 -22.99 -6.28 -10.49
C PRO A 109 -21.96 -5.95 -9.41
N MET A 110 -20.99 -6.85 -9.27
CA MET A 110 -19.83 -6.64 -8.41
C MET A 110 -18.53 -7.05 -9.11
N MET A 111 -17.43 -6.44 -8.68
CA MET A 111 -16.09 -6.67 -9.19
C MET A 111 -15.17 -7.03 -8.05
N GLU A 112 -14.41 -8.09 -8.23
CA GLU A 112 -13.28 -8.38 -7.36
C GLU A 112 -12.08 -7.51 -7.70
N VAL A 113 -11.33 -7.13 -6.67
CA VAL A 113 -10.14 -6.30 -6.81
C VAL A 113 -8.97 -6.96 -6.10
N ASN A 114 -7.85 -7.03 -6.82
CA ASN A 114 -6.55 -7.37 -6.26
C ASN A 114 -6.01 -6.16 -5.49
N HIS A 115 -5.72 -6.34 -4.20
CA HIS A 115 -5.27 -5.29 -3.30
C HIS A 115 -3.97 -4.61 -3.77
N LEU A 116 -3.04 -5.38 -4.33
CA LEU A 116 -1.76 -4.83 -4.80
C LEU A 116 -1.95 -4.00 -6.08
N GLN A 117 -2.82 -4.46 -6.98
CA GLN A 117 -3.23 -3.71 -8.16
C GLN A 117 -3.88 -2.38 -7.77
N ALA A 118 -4.72 -2.40 -6.74
CA ALA A 118 -5.39 -1.20 -6.25
C ALA A 118 -4.41 -0.14 -5.76
N HIS A 119 -3.39 -0.53 -4.99
CA HIS A 119 -2.32 0.39 -4.56
C HIS A 119 -1.65 1.09 -5.75
N VAL A 120 -1.41 0.38 -6.85
CA VAL A 120 -0.88 0.97 -8.09
C VAL A 120 -1.90 1.93 -8.72
N LEU A 121 -3.18 1.55 -8.75
CA LEU A 121 -4.23 2.37 -9.35
C LEU A 121 -4.67 3.58 -8.53
N ALA A 122 -4.18 3.73 -7.29
CA ALA A 122 -4.38 4.92 -6.48
C ALA A 122 -3.94 6.22 -7.20
N HIS A 123 -2.96 6.14 -8.11
CA HIS A 123 -2.49 7.28 -8.93
C HIS A 123 -3.54 7.80 -9.93
N PHE A 124 -4.58 7.02 -10.20
CA PHE A 124 -5.62 7.38 -11.17
C PHE A 124 -6.91 7.88 -10.51
N ILE A 125 -6.93 8.03 -9.18
CA ILE A 125 -8.03 8.64 -8.45
C ILE A 125 -8.09 10.13 -8.83
N ARG A 126 -9.25 10.60 -9.29
CA ARG A 126 -9.48 12.01 -9.60
C ARG A 126 -10.16 12.66 -8.40
N GLU A 127 -9.73 13.87 -8.05
CA GLU A 127 -10.39 14.69 -7.02
C GLU A 127 -10.87 16.00 -7.64
N TYR A 128 -11.97 16.55 -7.11
CA TYR A 128 -12.45 17.86 -7.56
C TYR A 128 -11.49 18.95 -7.09
N ASN A 129 -11.26 19.95 -7.96
CA ASN A 129 -10.40 21.11 -7.70
C ASN A 129 -8.90 20.78 -7.52
N GLU A 130 -8.46 19.64 -8.04
CA GLU A 130 -7.07 19.18 -7.96
C GLU A 130 -6.56 18.87 -9.37
N ASP A 131 -5.29 19.17 -9.62
CA ASP A 131 -4.65 18.84 -10.90
C ASP A 131 -4.50 17.33 -11.03
N PHE A 132 -4.83 16.80 -12.22
CA PHE A 132 -4.73 15.38 -12.52
C PHE A 132 -3.63 15.11 -13.52
N ASP A 133 -2.47 14.63 -13.03
CA ASP A 133 -1.33 14.22 -13.87
C ASP A 133 -0.86 12.79 -13.48
N PRO A 134 -1.63 11.76 -13.86
CA PRO A 134 -1.26 10.37 -13.57
C PRO A 134 -0.04 9.91 -14.38
N PRO A 135 0.61 8.80 -13.99
CA PRO A 135 1.68 8.20 -14.78
C PRO A 135 1.18 7.75 -16.16
N ARG A 136 2.04 7.90 -17.18
CA ARG A 136 1.73 7.46 -18.55
C ARG A 136 2.18 6.02 -18.77
N PHE A 137 1.36 5.22 -19.45
CA PHE A 137 1.75 3.86 -19.80
C PHE A 137 2.80 3.83 -20.93
N PRO A 138 3.75 2.88 -20.91
CA PRO A 138 4.09 2.06 -19.76
C PRO A 138 4.88 2.85 -18.72
N PHE A 139 4.65 2.58 -17.43
CA PHE A 139 5.43 3.15 -16.32
C PHE A 139 5.95 2.05 -15.38
N LEU A 140 6.95 2.39 -14.56
CA LEU A 140 7.40 1.51 -13.48
C LEU A 140 6.78 1.96 -12.17
N CYS A 141 6.21 1.04 -11.41
CA CYS A 141 5.73 1.29 -10.06
C CYS A 141 6.59 0.56 -9.03
N LEU A 142 7.15 1.30 -8.07
CA LEU A 142 7.73 0.74 -6.86
C LEU A 142 6.62 0.54 -5.83
N LEU A 143 6.12 -0.68 -5.69
CA LEU A 143 5.11 -1.03 -4.68
C LEU A 143 5.82 -1.48 -3.40
N VAL A 144 5.71 -0.68 -2.35
CA VAL A 144 6.36 -0.93 -1.05
C VAL A 144 5.36 -0.77 0.10
N SER A 145 4.95 -1.90 0.69
CA SER A 145 4.05 -1.95 1.85
C SER A 145 4.67 -2.76 2.99
N GLY A 146 3.90 -3.01 4.06
CA GLY A 146 4.33 -3.85 5.17
C GLY A 146 4.84 -5.22 4.69
N GLY A 147 4.05 -5.89 3.82
CA GLY A 147 4.34 -7.23 3.33
C GLY A 147 4.81 -7.33 1.88
N ASN A 148 4.95 -6.21 1.16
CA ASN A 148 5.32 -6.23 -0.26
C ASN A 148 6.47 -5.28 -0.57
N SER A 149 7.37 -5.72 -1.45
CA SER A 149 8.40 -4.88 -2.07
C SER A 149 8.62 -5.38 -3.47
N GLN A 150 8.00 -4.70 -4.44
CA GLN A 150 7.94 -5.12 -5.84
C GLN A 150 8.26 -3.96 -6.78
N ILE A 151 8.86 -4.28 -7.91
CA ILE A 151 8.93 -3.41 -9.09
C ILE A 151 7.97 -3.98 -10.11
N ILE A 152 6.99 -3.17 -10.49
CA ILE A 152 5.92 -3.57 -11.41
C ILE A 152 6.07 -2.74 -12.69
N LEU A 153 6.12 -3.42 -13.83
CA LEU A 153 5.93 -2.83 -15.14
C LEU A 153 4.43 -2.74 -15.41
N VAL A 154 3.90 -1.53 -15.48
CA VAL A 154 2.48 -1.27 -15.69
C VAL A 154 2.26 -0.90 -17.15
N LYS A 155 1.58 -1.77 -17.90
CA LYS A 155 1.33 -1.61 -19.35
C LYS A 155 -0.03 -0.99 -19.63
N ASP A 156 -1.00 -1.24 -18.76
CA ASP A 156 -2.36 -0.69 -18.79
C ASP A 156 -2.94 -0.73 -17.35
N TYR A 157 -4.12 -0.16 -17.12
CA TYR A 157 -4.82 -0.13 -15.84
C TYR A 157 -4.93 -1.51 -15.20
N LEU A 158 -5.18 -2.56 -15.99
CA LEU A 158 -5.32 -3.93 -15.49
C LEU A 158 -4.32 -4.91 -16.13
N ASP A 159 -3.27 -4.41 -16.78
CA ASP A 159 -2.15 -5.23 -17.30
C ASP A 159 -0.85 -4.81 -16.61
N MET A 160 -0.41 -5.65 -15.67
CA MET A 160 0.72 -5.40 -14.78
C MET A 160 1.63 -6.63 -14.71
N GLU A 161 2.94 -6.39 -14.75
CA GLU A 161 3.95 -7.45 -14.70
C GLU A 161 4.94 -7.16 -13.55
N VAL A 162 5.06 -8.09 -12.60
CA VAL A 162 6.11 -8.01 -11.56
C VAL A 162 7.44 -8.40 -12.20
N ILE A 163 8.35 -7.44 -12.29
CA ILE A 163 9.69 -7.64 -12.87
C ILE A 163 10.78 -7.79 -11.80
N GLY A 164 10.47 -7.49 -10.55
CA GLY A 164 11.32 -7.77 -9.39
C GLY A 164 10.51 -7.76 -8.11
N GLN A 165 10.85 -8.65 -7.17
CA GLN A 165 10.16 -8.76 -5.88
C GLN A 165 11.09 -9.16 -4.75
N THR A 166 10.67 -8.96 -3.50
CA THR A 166 11.37 -9.55 -2.37
C THR A 166 11.26 -11.07 -2.39
N ILE A 167 12.36 -11.75 -2.10
CA ILE A 167 12.39 -13.21 -1.89
C ILE A 167 12.30 -13.59 -0.40
N ASP A 168 12.32 -12.60 0.50
CA ASP A 168 12.22 -12.77 1.94
C ASP A 168 11.35 -11.69 2.62
N ASP A 169 11.88 -10.94 3.59
CA ASP A 169 11.18 -9.86 4.28
C ASP A 169 10.93 -8.70 3.30
N ALA A 170 9.82 -7.97 3.45
CA ALA A 170 9.58 -6.73 2.71
C ALA A 170 10.23 -5.53 3.42
N ALA A 171 10.33 -4.38 2.73
CA ALA A 171 10.90 -3.16 3.27
C ALA A 171 10.15 -2.66 4.52
N GLY A 172 8.81 -2.69 4.51
CA GLY A 172 7.99 -2.30 5.66
C GLY A 172 8.25 -3.20 6.87
N GLU A 173 8.24 -4.52 6.65
CA GLU A 173 8.59 -5.50 7.68
C GLU A 173 10.01 -5.32 8.22
N ALA A 174 10.98 -4.95 7.36
CA ALA A 174 12.34 -4.64 7.79
C ALA A 174 12.38 -3.41 8.72
N PHE A 175 11.63 -2.35 8.41
CA PHE A 175 11.46 -1.20 9.30
C PHE A 175 10.87 -1.63 10.65
N ASP A 176 9.75 -2.35 10.65
CA ASP A 176 9.04 -2.72 11.87
C ASP A 176 9.85 -3.66 12.76
N LYS A 177 10.50 -4.67 12.17
CA LYS A 177 11.34 -5.62 12.92
C LYS A 177 12.57 -4.93 13.53
N CYS A 178 13.22 -4.01 12.81
CA CYS A 178 14.37 -3.29 13.35
C CYS A 178 13.95 -2.26 14.41
N ALA A 179 12.82 -1.58 14.21
CA ALA A 179 12.22 -0.69 15.20
C ALA A 179 11.91 -1.43 16.51
N LYS A 180 11.34 -2.64 16.43
CA LYS A 180 11.07 -3.49 17.60
C LYS A 180 12.32 -3.83 18.38
N VAL A 181 13.44 -4.12 17.71
CA VAL A 181 14.72 -4.42 18.38
C VAL A 181 15.30 -3.17 19.07
N MET A 182 14.97 -1.98 18.59
CA MET A 182 15.31 -0.71 19.27
C MET A 182 14.34 -0.34 20.40
N GLY A 183 13.31 -1.16 20.68
CA GLY A 183 12.29 -0.85 21.68
C GLY A 183 11.28 0.22 21.23
N LEU A 184 11.20 0.53 19.93
CA LEU A 184 10.22 1.48 19.40
C LEU A 184 8.81 0.85 19.30
N PRO A 185 7.74 1.65 19.39
CA PRO A 185 6.37 1.16 19.26
C PRO A 185 6.04 0.64 17.85
N TYR A 186 5.00 -0.20 17.76
CA TYR A 186 4.42 -0.65 16.50
C TYR A 186 3.26 0.27 16.07
N PRO A 187 3.07 0.56 14.77
CA PRO A 187 3.97 0.25 13.65
C PRO A 187 5.28 1.04 13.73
N GLY A 188 6.40 0.40 13.41
CA GLY A 188 7.74 0.94 13.63
C GLY A 188 8.22 1.90 12.55
N GLY A 189 7.78 1.71 11.30
CA GLY A 189 8.12 2.57 10.16
C GLY A 189 7.96 4.07 10.42
N PRO A 190 6.81 4.56 10.91
CA PRO A 190 6.60 5.96 11.26
C PRO A 190 7.56 6.51 12.32
N TYR A 191 7.90 5.71 13.34
CA TYR A 191 8.86 6.13 14.37
C TYR A 191 10.28 6.22 13.82
N VAL A 192 10.70 5.24 13.00
CA VAL A 192 11.99 5.30 12.30
C VAL A 192 12.03 6.55 11.42
N ASP A 193 10.97 6.87 10.69
CA ASP A 193 10.91 8.08 9.86
C ASP A 193 10.97 9.38 10.66
N LYS A 194 10.35 9.40 11.85
CA LYS A 194 10.41 10.55 12.76
C LYS A 194 11.83 10.79 13.27
N TYR A 195 12.47 9.78 13.86
CA TYR A 195 13.79 9.92 14.47
C TYR A 195 14.92 10.05 13.44
N ALA A 196 14.77 9.47 12.25
CA ALA A 196 15.76 9.57 11.19
C ALA A 196 16.04 11.02 10.75
N LYS A 197 15.07 11.94 10.92
CA LYS A 197 15.22 13.37 10.57
C LYS A 197 16.22 14.10 11.46
N GLU A 198 16.46 13.59 12.66
CA GLU A 198 17.35 14.19 13.65
C GLU A 198 18.74 13.51 13.68
N GLY A 199 18.92 12.44 12.90
CA GLY A 199 20.12 11.61 12.91
C GLY A 199 21.05 11.81 11.72
N ASN A 200 22.29 11.37 11.89
CA ASN A 200 23.27 11.25 10.84
C ASN A 200 23.15 9.90 10.13
N ALA A 201 22.65 9.93 8.89
CA ALA A 201 22.47 8.73 8.07
C ALA A 201 23.79 8.01 7.66
N GLY A 202 24.95 8.61 7.95
CA GLY A 202 26.28 8.03 7.76
C GLY A 202 26.94 7.51 9.03
N ALA A 203 26.29 7.60 10.20
CA ALA A 203 26.87 7.19 11.48
C ALA A 203 27.18 5.70 11.54
N PHE A 204 26.26 4.87 11.01
CA PHE A 204 26.39 3.42 11.03
C PHE A 204 26.23 2.82 9.63
N LYS A 205 26.87 1.67 9.40
CA LYS A 205 26.79 0.92 8.14
C LYS A 205 26.19 -0.45 8.41
N PHE A 206 25.14 -0.78 7.68
CA PHE A 206 24.48 -2.07 7.75
C PHE A 206 24.63 -2.85 6.45
N ALA A 207 24.46 -4.17 6.53
CA ALA A 207 24.57 -5.04 5.37
C ALA A 207 23.53 -4.69 4.30
N LYS A 208 23.97 -4.67 3.04
CA LYS A 208 23.12 -4.57 1.86
C LYS A 208 23.22 -5.86 1.06
N PRO A 209 22.23 -6.77 1.14
CA PRO A 209 22.24 -8.00 0.37
C PRO A 209 22.39 -7.72 -1.13
N ARG A 210 23.33 -8.42 -1.78
CA ARG A 210 23.52 -8.35 -3.24
C ARG A 210 22.72 -9.47 -3.90
N ILE A 211 21.51 -9.15 -4.31
CA ILE A 211 20.66 -10.07 -5.07
C ILE A 211 20.85 -9.80 -6.56
N ALA A 212 20.89 -10.86 -7.37
CA ALA A 212 20.92 -10.75 -8.83
C ALA A 212 19.63 -10.08 -9.36
N ASN A 213 19.62 -9.68 -10.64
CA ASN A 213 18.43 -9.13 -11.30
C ASN A 213 17.78 -7.95 -10.53
N LEU A 214 16.45 -7.90 -10.50
CA LEU A 214 15.64 -6.83 -9.91
C LEU A 214 15.04 -7.22 -8.55
N ASP A 215 15.32 -8.42 -8.05
CA ASP A 215 14.78 -8.91 -6.79
C ASP A 215 15.44 -8.26 -5.56
N TYR A 216 14.71 -8.27 -4.45
CA TYR A 216 15.12 -7.71 -3.16
C TYR A 216 15.37 -8.80 -2.11
N SER A 217 16.17 -8.47 -1.09
CA SER A 217 16.30 -9.23 0.15
C SER A 217 16.60 -8.24 1.27
N PHE A 218 15.85 -8.36 2.37
CA PHE A 218 15.99 -7.54 3.58
C PHE A 218 16.30 -8.38 4.82
N SER A 219 16.18 -9.71 4.77
CA SER A 219 16.51 -10.60 5.90
C SER A 219 17.96 -10.43 6.39
N GLY A 220 18.92 -10.27 5.46
CA GLY A 220 20.32 -10.05 5.79
C GLY A 220 20.59 -8.72 6.50
N LEU A 221 19.81 -7.67 6.17
CA LEU A 221 19.87 -6.37 6.83
C LEU A 221 19.41 -6.52 8.28
N LYS A 222 18.27 -7.18 8.53
CA LYS A 222 17.74 -7.41 9.87
C LYS A 222 18.75 -8.13 10.77
N THR A 223 19.31 -9.24 10.29
CA THR A 223 20.28 -10.03 11.08
C THR A 223 21.55 -9.22 11.37
N SER A 224 22.06 -8.48 10.38
CA SER A 224 23.21 -7.59 10.57
C SER A 224 22.92 -6.49 11.58
N PHE A 225 21.71 -5.91 11.56
CA PHE A 225 21.28 -4.86 12.47
C PHE A 225 21.16 -5.37 13.91
N LEU A 226 20.53 -6.54 14.09
CA LEU A 226 20.40 -7.19 15.40
C LEU A 226 21.77 -7.49 16.02
N TYR A 227 22.70 -8.05 15.25
CA TYR A 227 24.05 -8.35 15.76
C TYR A 227 24.84 -7.08 16.06
N PHE A 228 24.72 -6.05 15.22
CA PHE A 228 25.32 -4.74 15.51
C PHE A 228 24.85 -4.20 16.86
N LEU A 229 23.54 -4.18 17.10
CA LEU A 229 22.99 -3.69 18.38
C LEU A 229 23.42 -4.56 19.56
N ARG A 230 23.35 -5.89 19.42
CA ARG A 230 23.78 -6.82 20.48
C ARG A 230 25.24 -6.58 20.89
N ASP A 231 26.13 -6.39 19.93
CA ASP A 231 27.55 -6.24 20.20
C ASP A 231 27.84 -4.86 20.81
N ARG A 232 27.15 -3.80 20.37
CA ARG A 232 27.24 -2.46 20.99
C ARG A 232 26.66 -2.38 22.40
N LEU A 233 25.57 -3.10 22.67
CA LEU A 233 24.98 -3.16 24.02
C LEU A 233 25.90 -3.85 25.04
N LYS A 234 26.81 -4.73 24.61
CA LYS A 234 27.84 -5.29 25.50
C LYS A 234 28.92 -4.27 25.88
N GLU A 235 29.15 -3.27 25.01
CA GLU A 235 30.11 -2.20 25.24
C GLU A 235 29.48 -1.05 26.05
N ASN A 236 28.21 -0.73 25.78
CA ASN A 236 27.44 0.30 26.47
C ASN A 236 25.96 -0.11 26.53
N GLU A 237 25.44 -0.34 27.74
CA GLU A 237 24.05 -0.75 27.97
C GLU A 237 23.03 0.30 27.48
N ASN A 238 23.41 1.59 27.48
CA ASN A 238 22.56 2.71 27.03
C ASN A 238 22.74 3.04 25.54
N PHE A 239 23.49 2.23 24.79
CA PHE A 239 23.87 2.54 23.41
C PHE A 239 22.68 2.84 22.51
N ILE A 240 21.57 2.09 22.63
CA ILE A 240 20.38 2.32 21.80
C ILE A 240 19.81 3.70 22.11
N GLU A 241 19.52 4.00 23.38
CA GLU A 241 18.89 5.24 23.83
C GLU A 241 19.71 6.47 23.40
N GLU A 242 21.04 6.39 23.53
CA GLU A 242 21.97 7.45 23.15
C GLU A 242 22.05 7.68 21.63
N ASN A 243 21.68 6.70 20.81
CA ASN A 243 21.91 6.71 19.36
C ASN A 243 20.63 6.48 18.53
N ILE A 244 19.43 6.57 19.10
CA ILE A 244 18.16 6.34 18.38
C ILE A 244 18.08 7.11 17.05
N PRO A 245 18.39 8.43 16.99
CA PRO A 245 18.31 9.18 15.74
C PRO A 245 19.26 8.64 14.66
N ASP A 246 20.52 8.40 15.02
CA ASP A 246 21.56 7.91 14.10
C ASP A 246 21.32 6.48 13.62
N LEU A 247 20.80 5.62 14.51
CA LEU A 247 20.35 4.26 14.18
C LEU A 247 19.20 4.29 13.17
N CYS A 248 18.17 5.10 13.45
CA CYS A 248 17.02 5.28 12.57
C CYS A 248 17.42 5.84 11.20
N ALA A 249 18.27 6.87 11.17
CA ALA A 249 18.75 7.50 9.95
C ALA A 249 19.59 6.53 9.09
N SER A 250 20.52 5.81 9.71
CA SER A 250 21.37 4.83 9.04
C SER A 250 20.58 3.63 8.51
N LEU A 251 19.59 3.16 9.28
CA LEU A 251 18.67 2.09 8.87
C LEU A 251 17.80 2.52 7.68
N GLN A 252 17.13 3.67 7.80
CA GLN A 252 16.27 4.23 6.76
C GLN A 252 17.04 4.40 5.45
N LYS A 253 18.22 5.03 5.51
CA LYS A 253 19.08 5.19 4.33
C LYS A 253 19.43 3.84 3.71
N THR A 254 19.75 2.84 4.52
CA THR A 254 20.12 1.51 4.01
C THR A 254 18.97 0.84 3.25
N ILE A 255 17.75 0.88 3.81
CA ILE A 255 16.55 0.33 3.16
C ILE A 255 16.24 1.08 1.86
N ILE A 256 16.26 2.41 1.89
CA ILE A 256 16.01 3.26 0.71
C ILE A 256 17.03 2.98 -0.39
N ASP A 257 18.32 2.90 -0.05
CA ASP A 257 19.36 2.63 -1.03
C ASP A 257 19.13 1.27 -1.73
N ILE A 258 18.72 0.23 -0.98
CA ILE A 258 18.39 -1.09 -1.57
C ILE A 258 17.23 -0.97 -2.57
N LEU A 259 16.17 -0.24 -2.22
CA LEU A 259 15.01 -0.01 -3.08
C LEU A 259 15.40 0.76 -4.35
N LEU A 260 16.13 1.86 -4.19
CA LEU A 260 16.53 2.73 -5.30
C LEU A 260 17.52 2.03 -6.24
N ASP A 261 18.48 1.26 -5.73
CA ASP A 261 19.46 0.56 -6.57
C ASP A 261 18.75 -0.35 -7.60
N LYS A 262 17.69 -1.04 -7.19
CA LYS A 262 16.89 -1.90 -8.09
C LYS A 262 15.95 -1.12 -8.98
N LEU A 263 15.27 -0.09 -8.47
CA LEU A 263 14.40 0.76 -9.29
C LEU A 263 15.18 1.47 -10.40
N VAL A 264 16.37 1.96 -10.08
CA VAL A 264 17.32 2.54 -11.04
C VAL A 264 17.72 1.53 -12.11
N LYS A 265 18.03 0.31 -11.69
CA LYS A 265 18.40 -0.78 -12.60
C LYS A 265 17.23 -1.11 -13.54
N ALA A 266 16.02 -1.24 -13.00
CA ALA A 266 14.81 -1.49 -13.79
C ALA A 266 14.53 -0.37 -14.82
N SER A 267 14.65 0.90 -14.41
CA SER A 267 14.49 2.05 -15.33
C SER A 267 15.52 2.03 -16.46
N LYS A 268 16.77 1.64 -16.17
CA LYS A 268 17.81 1.51 -17.21
C LYS A 268 17.56 0.34 -18.15
N GLU A 269 17.15 -0.81 -17.63
CA GLU A 269 16.92 -2.02 -18.42
C GLU A 269 15.69 -1.89 -19.33
N THR A 270 14.63 -1.23 -18.85
CA THR A 270 13.38 -1.02 -19.61
C THR A 270 13.39 0.25 -20.46
N GLY A 271 14.25 1.23 -20.15
CA GLY A 271 14.24 2.55 -20.76
C GLY A 271 13.13 3.49 -20.27
N ILE A 272 12.28 3.04 -19.34
CA ILE A 272 11.13 3.80 -18.83
C ILE A 272 11.56 4.88 -17.84
N LYS A 273 10.96 6.07 -17.97
CA LYS A 273 11.25 7.25 -17.13
C LYS A 273 10.04 7.79 -16.37
N ASP A 274 8.83 7.30 -16.65
CA ASP A 274 7.66 7.51 -15.81
C ASP A 274 7.75 6.51 -14.65
N ILE A 275 7.95 7.04 -13.44
CA ILE A 275 8.19 6.27 -12.22
C ILE A 275 7.12 6.62 -11.20
N ALA A 276 6.39 5.63 -10.72
CA ALA A 276 5.41 5.75 -9.65
C ALA A 276 5.89 5.02 -8.39
N VAL A 277 5.37 5.42 -7.24
CA VAL A 277 5.54 4.70 -5.97
C VAL A 277 4.17 4.43 -5.34
N ALA A 278 3.99 3.29 -4.69
CA ALA A 278 2.72 2.90 -4.07
C ALA A 278 2.95 2.11 -2.77
N GLY A 279 1.89 1.92 -1.97
CA GLY A 279 1.92 1.18 -0.70
C GLY A 279 2.37 2.03 0.50
N GLY A 280 2.12 1.52 1.71
CA GLY A 280 2.28 2.31 2.95
C GLY A 280 3.69 2.85 3.20
N VAL A 281 4.74 2.15 2.78
CA VAL A 281 6.14 2.61 2.95
C VAL A 281 6.44 3.80 2.05
N SER A 282 5.63 4.05 1.00
CA SER A 282 5.73 5.26 0.17
C SER A 282 5.41 6.56 0.94
N ALA A 283 4.83 6.47 2.13
CA ALA A 283 4.67 7.60 3.04
C ALA A 283 5.97 8.02 3.74
N ASN A 284 7.02 7.18 3.71
CA ASN A 284 8.28 7.50 4.37
C ASN A 284 8.92 8.76 3.75
N SER A 285 9.19 9.76 4.59
CA SER A 285 9.69 11.05 4.14
C SER A 285 11.08 10.97 3.50
N GLY A 286 11.97 10.12 4.04
CA GLY A 286 13.27 9.84 3.45
C GLY A 286 13.16 9.21 2.06
N LEU A 287 12.26 8.24 1.87
CA LEU A 287 12.04 7.59 0.57
C LEU A 287 11.52 8.58 -0.47
N ARG A 288 10.54 9.42 -0.11
CA ARG A 288 10.01 10.47 -0.99
C ARG A 288 11.10 11.45 -1.42
N GLN A 289 11.93 11.88 -0.49
CA GLN A 289 13.04 12.79 -0.77
C GLN A 289 14.07 12.13 -1.71
N ALA A 290 14.48 10.90 -1.40
CA ALA A 290 15.46 10.17 -2.21
C ALA A 290 14.95 9.86 -3.63
N LEU A 291 13.67 9.51 -3.79
CA LEU A 291 13.02 9.38 -5.10
C LEU A 291 13.00 10.71 -5.86
N THR A 292 12.71 11.82 -5.18
CA THR A 292 12.70 13.16 -5.79
C THR A 292 14.08 13.56 -6.30
N ASP A 293 15.12 13.32 -5.50
CA ASP A 293 16.50 13.61 -5.88
C ASP A 293 16.97 12.73 -7.04
N GLU A 294 16.61 11.45 -7.03
CA GLU A 294 16.92 10.53 -8.10
C GLU A 294 16.18 10.88 -9.40
N ALA A 295 14.93 11.33 -9.29
CA ALA A 295 14.14 11.79 -10.42
C ALA A 295 14.75 13.03 -11.08
N ARG A 296 15.24 14.00 -10.29
CA ARG A 296 15.99 15.16 -10.81
C ARG A 296 17.27 14.73 -11.52
N ARG A 297 18.04 13.84 -10.89
CA ARG A 297 19.33 13.37 -11.44
C ARG A 297 19.17 12.60 -12.75
N ARG A 298 18.08 11.84 -12.90
CA ARG A 298 17.83 10.97 -14.06
C ARG A 298 16.85 11.52 -15.07
N LYS A 299 16.22 12.66 -14.77
CA LYS A 299 15.10 13.22 -15.54
C LYS A 299 13.93 12.23 -15.61
N TRP A 300 13.59 11.61 -14.48
CA TRP A 300 12.35 10.83 -14.36
C TRP A 300 11.15 11.76 -14.18
N LYS A 301 10.00 11.34 -14.68
CA LYS A 301 8.71 11.89 -14.28
C LYS A 301 8.23 11.06 -13.09
N LEU A 302 8.27 11.65 -11.89
CA LEU A 302 7.97 10.96 -10.65
C LEU A 302 6.53 11.22 -10.21
N HIS A 303 5.79 10.15 -9.92
CA HIS A 303 4.42 10.17 -9.43
C HIS A 303 4.39 9.61 -8.01
N ILE A 304 4.08 10.48 -7.04
CA ILE A 304 3.91 10.10 -5.63
C ILE A 304 2.45 10.34 -5.26
N PRO A 305 1.72 9.35 -4.70
CA PRO A 305 0.34 9.55 -4.31
C PRO A 305 0.25 10.50 -3.12
N LYS A 306 -0.91 11.17 -2.98
CA LYS A 306 -1.25 11.86 -1.73
C LYS A 306 -1.16 10.87 -0.56
N PHE A 307 -0.73 11.36 0.61
CA PHE A 307 -0.59 10.51 1.80
C PHE A 307 -1.86 9.71 2.12
N ALA A 308 -3.03 10.33 1.93
CA ALA A 308 -4.34 9.69 2.15
C ALA A 308 -4.60 8.44 1.26
N PHE A 309 -3.84 8.26 0.17
CA PHE A 309 -3.94 7.12 -0.74
C PHE A 309 -2.73 6.17 -0.68
N THR A 310 -1.78 6.42 0.24
CA THR A 310 -0.60 5.54 0.40
C THR A 310 -0.87 4.33 1.28
N THR A 311 -1.76 4.45 2.26
CA THR A 311 -2.19 3.36 3.15
C THR A 311 -3.45 2.69 2.60
N ASP A 312 -3.85 1.58 3.21
CA ASP A 312 -5.03 0.84 2.78
C ASP A 312 -6.29 1.71 2.88
N ASN A 313 -7.03 1.78 1.77
CA ASN A 313 -8.23 2.59 1.66
C ASN A 313 -9.15 2.03 0.57
N ALA A 314 -10.44 2.33 0.65
CA ALA A 314 -11.38 1.86 -0.36
C ALA A 314 -11.39 2.72 -1.63
N ALA A 315 -10.77 3.90 -1.65
CA ALA A 315 -10.71 4.73 -2.86
C ALA A 315 -9.91 4.04 -3.96
N MET A 316 -8.80 3.39 -3.61
CA MET A 316 -8.02 2.55 -4.52
C MET A 316 -8.81 1.33 -5.02
N ILE A 317 -9.70 0.76 -4.21
CA ILE A 317 -10.59 -0.33 -4.62
C ILE A 317 -11.67 0.15 -5.59
N ALA A 318 -12.31 1.29 -5.29
CA ALA A 318 -13.35 1.85 -6.14
C ALA A 318 -12.81 2.27 -7.52
N ILE A 319 -11.61 2.87 -7.60
CA ILE A 319 -11.04 3.28 -8.90
C ILE A 319 -10.64 2.06 -9.74
N THR A 320 -10.13 1.00 -9.10
CA THR A 320 -9.84 -0.27 -9.78
C THR A 320 -11.13 -0.92 -10.28
N GLY A 321 -12.15 -0.94 -9.43
CA GLY A 321 -13.50 -1.38 -9.78
C GLY A 321 -14.11 -0.58 -10.94
N TYR A 322 -13.88 0.73 -10.99
CA TYR A 322 -14.31 1.57 -12.11
C TYR A 322 -13.68 1.14 -13.43
N TYR A 323 -12.36 0.90 -13.48
CA TYR A 323 -11.72 0.40 -14.71
C TYR A 323 -12.16 -1.02 -15.08
N LYS A 324 -12.39 -1.90 -14.10
CA LYS A 324 -13.00 -3.23 -14.34
C LYS A 324 -14.42 -3.13 -14.89
N TYR A 325 -15.24 -2.23 -14.36
CA TYR A 325 -16.59 -1.95 -14.84
C TYR A 325 -16.57 -1.51 -16.31
N LEU A 326 -15.67 -0.59 -16.68
CA LEU A 326 -15.52 -0.13 -18.06
C LEU A 326 -15.15 -1.25 -19.04
N ARG A 327 -14.48 -2.31 -18.56
CA ARG A 327 -14.15 -3.51 -19.36
C ARG A 327 -15.20 -4.61 -19.28
N GLY A 328 -16.25 -4.45 -18.47
CA GLY A 328 -17.26 -5.49 -18.25
C GLY A 328 -16.74 -6.68 -17.42
N GLU A 329 -15.68 -6.50 -16.64
CA GLU A 329 -15.09 -7.54 -15.80
C GLU A 329 -15.85 -7.67 -14.47
N PHE A 330 -16.93 -8.44 -14.48
CA PHE A 330 -17.77 -8.72 -13.31
C PHE A 330 -17.57 -10.13 -12.75
N VAL A 331 -17.94 -10.33 -11.49
CA VAL A 331 -17.89 -11.64 -10.83
C VAL A 331 -19.22 -12.06 -10.20
N GLY A 332 -19.43 -13.37 -10.13
CA GLY A 332 -20.61 -13.99 -9.55
C GLY A 332 -20.54 -14.17 -8.04
N GLN A 333 -21.65 -14.62 -7.46
CA GLN A 333 -21.79 -14.86 -6.02
C GLN A 333 -20.91 -16.01 -5.49
N ASP A 334 -20.27 -16.77 -6.38
CA ASP A 334 -19.29 -17.80 -6.11
C ASP A 334 -17.87 -17.26 -5.83
N ALA A 335 -17.62 -15.96 -6.03
CA ALA A 335 -16.32 -15.35 -5.75
C ALA A 335 -15.89 -15.54 -4.28
N VAL A 336 -14.72 -16.15 -4.05
CA VAL A 336 -14.15 -16.40 -2.72
C VAL A 336 -12.91 -15.53 -2.47
N PRO A 337 -12.61 -15.17 -1.21
CA PRO A 337 -11.40 -14.42 -0.88
C PRO A 337 -10.15 -15.31 -0.97
N PHE A 338 -9.02 -14.70 -1.29
CA PHE A 338 -7.72 -15.36 -1.38
C PHE A 338 -6.71 -14.70 -0.45
N ALA A 339 -6.16 -15.47 0.49
CA ALA A 339 -5.15 -14.94 1.41
C ALA A 339 -3.83 -14.59 0.70
N ARG A 340 -3.52 -15.31 -0.38
CA ARG A 340 -2.36 -15.11 -1.25
C ARG A 340 -2.86 -14.98 -2.67
N MET A 341 -2.43 -13.94 -3.35
CA MET A 341 -2.82 -13.62 -4.72
C MET A 341 -1.66 -12.87 -5.37
N ASP A 342 -1.27 -13.27 -6.58
CA ASP A 342 -0.28 -12.55 -7.40
C ASP A 342 -0.97 -11.35 -8.05
N ILE A 343 -0.27 -10.25 -8.32
CA ILE A 343 -0.87 -9.06 -8.95
C ILE A 343 -1.44 -9.33 -10.36
N ARG A 344 -1.05 -10.44 -10.98
CA ARG A 344 -1.54 -10.90 -12.30
C ARG A 344 -2.88 -11.64 -12.23
N GLU A 345 -3.28 -12.09 -11.05
CA GLU A 345 -4.58 -12.75 -10.79
C GLU A 345 -5.66 -11.71 -10.46
#